data_AF-A0A1C5UIY7-F1
#
_entry.id   AF-A0A1C5UIY7-F1
#
_cell.length_a   1.000
_cell.length_b   1.000
_cell.length_c   1.000
_cell.angle_alpha   90.00
_cell.angle_beta   90.00
_cell.angle_gamma   90.00
#
_symmetry.space_group_name_H-M   'P 1'
#
loop_
_entity.id
_entity.type
_entity.pdbx_description
1 polymer ?
#
loop_
_entity_poly.entity_id
_entity_poly.type
_entity_poly.pdbx_seq_one_letter_code
_entity_poly.pdbx_strand_id
1 'polypeptide(L)'
;MYESKATARSEFAQFRQMFLLIGGILCAIIGLVGLLNFFNAMMTGILSRRREFAVLQAVGMTNRQLKTMLIYEGLFYAMSSVAAAFILSLAVGPLAGKMLGSMFWFFEYRFTILPVLLTIPVFLLLGWLIPCMMYDNAAKCSVVEQLRDTQ
;
A
#
# COMPACT_ATOMS: atom_id res chain seq x y z
N MET A 1 -42.90 -22.16 -19.91
CA MET A 1 -42.28 -20.84 -19.63
C MET A 1 -40.94 -21.10 -18.94
N TYR A 2 -39.88 -21.40 -19.71
CA TYR A 2 -38.58 -21.90 -19.22
C TYR A 2 -37.39 -20.98 -19.54
N GLU A 3 -37.62 -19.73 -19.96
CA GLU A 3 -36.53 -18.81 -20.31
C GLU A 3 -35.86 -18.12 -19.10
N SER A 4 -36.36 -18.29 -17.87
CA SER A 4 -35.93 -17.40 -16.78
C SER A 4 -34.57 -17.74 -16.14
N LYS A 5 -34.07 -18.98 -16.20
CA LYS A 5 -32.80 -19.35 -15.52
C LYS A 5 -31.53 -19.02 -16.32
N ALA A 6 -31.59 -19.05 -17.66
CA ALA A 6 -30.47 -18.69 -18.52
C ALA A 6 -30.28 -17.17 -18.57
N THR A 7 -31.37 -16.42 -18.73
CA THR A 7 -31.37 -14.94 -18.79
C THR A 7 -30.99 -14.32 -17.44
N ALA A 8 -31.48 -14.87 -16.31
CA ALA A 8 -31.04 -14.42 -14.99
C ALA A 8 -29.55 -14.68 -14.75
N ARG A 9 -28.99 -15.81 -15.23
CA ARG A 9 -27.56 -16.12 -15.08
C ARG A 9 -26.68 -15.18 -15.92
N SER A 10 -27.13 -14.78 -17.12
CA SER A 10 -26.43 -13.76 -17.92
C SER A 10 -26.50 -12.37 -17.31
N GLU A 11 -27.63 -11.98 -16.70
CA GLU A 11 -27.77 -10.70 -16.00
C GLU A 11 -26.87 -10.64 -14.75
N PHE A 12 -26.88 -11.68 -13.90
CA PHE A 12 -25.97 -11.74 -12.75
C PHE A 12 -24.49 -11.77 -13.17
N ALA A 13 -24.16 -12.43 -14.29
CA ALA A 13 -22.80 -12.44 -14.82
C ALA A 13 -22.38 -11.03 -15.30
N GLN A 14 -23.26 -10.30 -16.00
CA GLN A 14 -23.01 -8.91 -16.41
C GLN A 14 -22.83 -7.97 -15.23
N PHE A 15 -23.69 -8.04 -14.21
CA PHE A 15 -23.54 -7.24 -13.00
C PHE A 15 -22.22 -7.53 -12.28
N ARG A 16 -21.89 -8.82 -12.08
CA ARG A 16 -20.61 -9.20 -11.47
C ARG A 16 -19.41 -8.73 -12.28
N GLN A 17 -19.46 -8.85 -13.61
CA GLN A 17 -18.41 -8.38 -14.51
C GLN A 17 -18.22 -6.86 -14.36
N MET A 18 -19.31 -6.10 -14.33
CA MET A 18 -19.28 -4.64 -14.16
C MET A 18 -18.65 -4.23 -12.83
N PHE A 19 -19.06 -4.86 -11.73
CA PHE A 19 -18.46 -4.60 -10.41
C PHE A 19 -16.97 -4.96 -10.36
N LEU A 20 -16.56 -6.08 -10.97
CA LEU A 20 -15.15 -6.48 -11.02
C LEU A 20 -14.30 -5.53 -11.87
N LEU A 21 -14.82 -5.07 -13.01
CA LEU A 21 -14.11 -4.15 -13.89
C LEU A 21 -13.93 -2.77 -13.24
N ILE A 22 -15.03 -2.17 -12.78
CA ILE A 22 -15.01 -0.84 -12.17
C ILE A 22 -14.26 -0.89 -10.83
N GLY A 23 -14.60 -1.84 -9.97
CA GLY A 23 -13.94 -2.01 -8.68
C GLY A 23 -12.45 -2.34 -8.83
N GLY A 24 -12.08 -3.17 -9.81
CA GLY A 24 -10.69 -3.49 -10.12
C GLY A 24 -9.89 -2.28 -10.58
N ILE A 25 -10.42 -1.47 -11.50
CA ILE A 25 -9.75 -0.25 -11.98
C ILE A 25 -9.59 0.76 -10.84
N LEU A 26 -10.64 1.01 -10.04
CA LEU A 26 -10.57 1.94 -8.91
C LEU A 26 -9.55 1.46 -7.86
N CYS A 27 -9.54 0.16 -7.55
CA CYS A 27 -8.58 -0.42 -6.61
C CYS A 27 -7.14 -0.26 -7.13
N ALA A 28 -6.91 -0.48 -8.43
CA ALA A 28 -5.60 -0.27 -9.04
C ALA A 28 -5.15 1.20 -8.95
N ILE A 29 -6.03 2.16 -9.25
CA ILE A 29 -5.71 3.60 -9.18
C ILE A 29 -5.38 3.99 -7.75
N ILE A 30 -6.24 3.63 -6.78
CA ILE A 30 -6.03 3.97 -5.36
C ILE A 30 -4.76 3.31 -4.82
N GLY A 31 -4.52 2.05 -5.19
CA GLY A 31 -3.29 1.34 -4.84
C GLY A 31 -2.04 2.04 -5.37
N LEU A 32 -2.07 2.51 -6.62
CA LEU A 32 -0.96 3.23 -7.24
C LEU A 32 -0.73 4.59 -6.57
N VAL A 33 -1.79 5.36 -6.30
CA VAL A 33 -1.70 6.64 -5.57
C VAL A 33 -1.17 6.44 -4.16
N GLY A 34 -1.64 5.42 -3.44
CA GLY A 34 -1.15 5.09 -2.10
C GLY A 34 0.33 4.72 -2.10
N LEU A 35 0.77 3.95 -3.09
CA LEU A 35 2.17 3.59 -3.28
C LEU A 35 3.04 4.83 -3.51
N LEU A 36 2.64 5.72 -4.43
CA LEU A 36 3.36 6.97 -4.70
C LEU A 36 3.42 7.87 -3.46
N ASN A 37 2.34 7.96 -2.69
CA ASN A 37 2.33 8.74 -1.46
C ASN A 37 3.32 8.17 -0.44
N PHE A 38 3.35 6.85 -0.27
CA PHE A 38 4.31 6.20 0.61
C PHE A 38 5.76 6.51 0.18
N PHE A 39 6.08 6.41 -1.11
CA PHE A 39 7.38 6.79 -1.65
C PHE A 39 7.74 8.25 -1.34
N ASN A 40 6.81 9.17 -1.60
CA ASN A 40 7.04 10.61 -1.37
C ASN A 40 7.22 10.94 0.11
N ALA A 41 6.45 10.32 1.00
CA ALA A 41 6.58 10.51 2.44
C ALA A 41 7.95 10.03 2.95
N MET A 42 8.40 8.85 2.50
CA MET A 42 9.69 8.30 2.90
C MET A 42 10.85 9.13 2.34
N MET A 43 10.79 9.53 1.07
CA MET A 43 11.80 10.38 0.44
C MET A 43 11.94 11.73 1.16
N THR A 44 10.80 12.35 1.48
CA THR A 44 10.77 13.64 2.19
C THR A 44 11.33 13.51 3.60
N GLY A 45 11.01 12.42 4.31
CA GLY A 45 11.57 12.12 5.64
C GLY A 45 13.10 12.00 5.61
N ILE A 46 13.65 11.32 4.60
CA ILE A 46 15.10 11.19 4.42
C ILE A 46 15.75 12.54 4.10
N LEU A 47 15.15 13.32 3.18
CA LEU A 47 15.69 14.63 2.78
C LEU A 47 15.72 15.60 3.96
N SER A 48 14.65 15.65 4.75
CA SER A 48 14.56 16.52 5.93
C SER A 48 15.61 16.19 6.99
N ARG A 49 15.94 14.90 7.15
CA ARG A 49 16.91 14.39 8.15
C ARG A 49 18.33 14.20 7.62
N ARG A 50 18.60 14.64 6.39
CA ARG A 50 19.93 14.50 5.74
C ARG A 50 21.05 15.13 6.57
N ARG A 51 20.80 16.26 7.25
CA ARG A 51 21.78 16.91 8.14
C ARG A 51 22.07 16.05 9.39
N GLU A 52 21.05 15.48 10.00
CA GLU A 52 21.22 14.57 11.15
C GLU A 52 22.04 13.34 10.76
N PHE A 53 21.76 12.77 9.59
CA PHE A 53 22.50 11.63 9.05
C PHE A 53 23.96 11.95 8.75
N ALA A 54 24.26 13.15 8.26
CA ALA A 54 25.64 13.60 8.06
C ALA A 54 26.40 13.75 9.38
N VAL A 55 25.74 14.29 10.43
CA VAL A 55 26.31 14.39 11.78
C VAL A 55 26.56 13.00 12.37
N LEU A 56 25.61 12.07 12.25
CA LEU A 56 25.76 10.70 12.74
C LEU A 56 26.93 9.97 12.05
N GLN A 57 27.09 10.17 10.73
CA GLN A 57 28.25 9.63 10.01
C GLN A 57 29.57 10.25 10.47
N ALA A 58 29.61 11.56 10.76
CA ALA A 58 30.80 12.22 11.29
C ALA A 58 31.20 11.73 12.69
N VAL A 59 30.22 11.30 13.50
CA VAL A 59 30.46 10.67 14.82
C VAL A 59 30.87 9.19 14.71
N GLY A 60 30.84 8.61 13.51
CA GLY A 60 31.32 7.25 13.23
C GLY A 60 30.23 6.23 12.89
N MET A 61 28.98 6.65 12.68
CA MET A 61 27.92 5.74 12.24
C MET A 61 28.19 5.25 10.81
N THR A 62 28.19 3.92 10.63
CA THR A 62 28.45 3.31 9.33
C THR A 62 27.25 3.40 8.39
N ASN A 63 27.50 3.44 7.08
CA ASN A 63 26.46 3.39 6.04
C ASN A 63 25.50 2.20 6.19
N ARG A 64 26.01 1.05 6.65
CA ARG A 64 25.18 -0.14 6.93
C ARG A 64 24.20 0.08 8.07
N GLN A 65 24.62 0.74 9.15
CA GLN A 65 23.75 1.06 10.29
C GLN A 65 22.64 2.03 9.86
N LEU A 66 22.96 3.02 9.01
CA LEU A 66 21.97 3.95 8.47
C LEU A 66 20.93 3.24 7.58
N LYS A 67 21.37 2.31 6.72
CA LYS A 67 20.47 1.49 5.89
C LYS A 67 19.53 0.65 6.75
N THR A 68 20.06 -0.02 7.77
CA THR A 68 19.26 -0.84 8.70
C THR A 68 18.23 -0.01 9.46
N MET A 69 18.60 1.19 9.93
CA MET A 69 17.67 2.10 10.59
C MET A 69 16.48 2.49 9.68
N LEU A 70 16.77 2.86 8.43
CA LEU A 70 15.73 3.21 7.45
C LEU A 70 14.80 2.04 7.13
N ILE A 71 15.33 0.81 7.07
CA ILE A 71 14.53 -0.40 6.89
C ILE A 71 13.58 -0.59 8.08
N TYR A 72 14.06 -0.41 9.31
CA TYR A 72 13.20 -0.50 10.49
C TYR A 72 12.10 0.56 10.51
N GLU A 73 12.41 1.80 10.12
CA GLU A 73 11.44 2.89 10.04
C GLU A 73 10.36 2.58 8.98
N GLY A 74 10.76 2.08 7.80
CA GLY A 74 9.83 1.64 6.76
C GLY A 74 8.96 0.45 7.18
N LEU A 75 9.54 -0.53 7.88
CA LEU A 75 8.81 -1.69 8.40
C LEU A 75 7.80 -1.29 9.47
N PHE A 76 8.16 -0.35 10.36
CA PHE A 76 7.26 0.17 11.38
C PHE A 76 6.09 0.94 10.74
N TYR A 77 6.34 1.75 9.72
CA TYR A 77 5.30 2.41 8.93
C TYR A 77 4.37 1.41 8.23
N ALA A 78 4.93 0.36 7.61
CA ALA A 78 4.13 -0.68 6.97
C ALA A 78 3.25 -1.43 7.98
N MET A 79 3.82 -1.82 9.12
CA MET A 79 3.11 -2.58 10.16
C MET A 79 1.98 -1.75 10.80
N SER A 80 2.25 -0.49 11.15
CA SER A 80 1.25 0.43 11.69
C SER A 80 0.13 0.72 10.69
N SER A 81 0.45 0.86 9.39
CA SER A 81 -0.54 1.03 8.34
C SER A 81 -1.44 -0.19 8.19
N VAL A 82 -0.88 -1.40 8.20
CA VAL A 82 -1.64 -2.66 8.14
C VAL A 82 -2.54 -2.82 9.37
N ALA A 83 -2.03 -2.51 10.57
CA ALA A 83 -2.82 -2.56 11.80
C ALA A 83 -4.00 -1.57 11.75
N ALA A 84 -3.75 -0.33 11.33
CA ALA A 84 -4.80 0.68 11.18
C ALA A 84 -5.83 0.28 10.13
N ALA A 85 -5.39 -0.23 8.98
CA ALA A 85 -6.28 -0.71 7.92
C ALA A 85 -7.14 -1.90 8.38
N PHE A 86 -6.57 -2.82 9.17
CA PHE A 86 -7.30 -3.96 9.72
C PHE A 86 -8.41 -3.51 10.69
N ILE A 87 -8.09 -2.59 11.61
CA ILE A 87 -9.06 -2.03 12.56
C ILE A 87 -10.19 -1.29 11.81
N LEU A 88 -9.83 -0.45 10.84
CA LEU A 88 -10.81 0.25 9.99
C LEU A 88 -11.69 -0.73 9.22
N SER A 89 -11.11 -1.79 8.66
CA SER A 89 -11.86 -2.80 7.91
C SER A 89 -12.85 -3.56 8.79
N LEU A 90 -12.47 -3.88 10.03
CA LEU A 90 -13.36 -4.48 11.03
C LEU A 90 -14.52 -3.57 11.44
N ALA A 91 -14.30 -2.25 11.49
CA ALA A 91 -15.35 -1.28 11.85
C ALA A 91 -16.29 -0.99 10.67
N VAL A 92 -15.74 -0.73 9.49
CA VAL A 92 -16.48 -0.32 8.29
C VAL A 92 -17.18 -1.51 7.64
N GLY A 93 -16.56 -2.69 7.68
CA GLY A 93 -17.09 -3.92 7.10
C GLY A 93 -18.54 -4.25 7.46
N PRO A 94 -18.89 -4.43 8.75
CA PRO A 94 -20.26 -4.73 9.17
C PRO A 94 -21.23 -3.56 8.92
N LEU A 95 -20.74 -2.31 8.96
CA LEU A 95 -21.55 -1.13 8.66
C LEU A 95 -21.97 -1.11 7.19
N ALA A 96 -21.01 -1.26 6.28
CA ALA A 96 -21.22 -1.34 4.85
C ALA A 96 -22.09 -2.54 4.47
N GLY A 97 -21.86 -3.70 5.11
CA GLY A 97 -22.68 -4.90 4.93
C GLY A 97 -24.15 -4.69 5.31
N LYS A 98 -24.42 -4.02 6.43
CA LYS A 98 -25.81 -3.68 6.83
C LYS A 98 -26.47 -2.69 5.87
N MET A 99 -25.75 -1.65 5.44
CA MET A 99 -26.31 -0.66 4.49
C MET A 99 -26.59 -1.30 3.12
N LEU A 100 -25.68 -2.11 2.60
CA LEU A 100 -25.87 -2.82 1.33
C LEU A 100 -26.97 -3.88 1.43
N GLY A 101 -27.06 -4.61 2.55
CA GLY A 101 -28.13 -5.59 2.78
C GLY A 101 -29.53 -4.95 2.84
N SER A 102 -29.64 -3.70 3.30
CA SER A 102 -30.90 -2.95 3.23
C SER A 102 -31.29 -2.49 1.83
N MET A 103 -30.33 -2.37 0.89
CA MET A 103 -30.58 -2.03 -0.51
C MET A 103 -30.76 -3.26 -1.41
N PHE A 104 -30.05 -4.36 -1.14
CA PHE A 104 -30.05 -5.57 -1.97
C PHE A 104 -30.09 -6.85 -1.12
N TRP A 105 -31.22 -7.57 -1.15
CA TRP A 105 -31.46 -8.83 -0.41
C TRP A 105 -30.49 -9.98 -0.79
N PHE A 106 -29.75 -9.86 -1.89
CA PHE A 106 -28.83 -10.90 -2.40
C PHE A 106 -27.36 -10.71 -1.98
N PHE A 107 -27.05 -9.66 -1.21
CA PHE A 107 -25.68 -9.33 -0.82
C PHE A 107 -25.29 -10.06 0.47
N GLU A 108 -24.77 -11.29 0.37
CA GLU A 108 -24.13 -11.95 1.50
C GLU A 108 -22.76 -11.31 1.77
N TYR A 109 -22.63 -10.61 2.89
CA TYR A 109 -21.34 -10.16 3.39
C TYR A 109 -20.50 -11.36 3.82
N ARG A 110 -19.67 -11.87 2.91
CA ARG A 110 -18.68 -12.92 3.22
C ARG A 110 -17.34 -12.27 3.53
N PHE A 111 -16.99 -12.25 4.80
CA PHE A 111 -15.64 -11.88 5.23
C PHE A 111 -14.65 -12.96 4.77
N THR A 112 -14.09 -12.78 3.57
CA THR A 112 -13.11 -13.71 3.04
C THR A 112 -11.75 -13.32 3.61
N ILE A 113 -11.18 -14.20 4.43
CA ILE A 113 -9.90 -13.98 5.12
C ILE A 113 -8.71 -14.06 4.13
N LEU A 114 -8.93 -14.70 2.99
CA LEU A 114 -7.92 -14.99 1.97
C LEU A 114 -7.28 -13.72 1.33
N PRO A 115 -8.05 -12.70 0.89
CA PRO A 115 -7.47 -11.42 0.43
C PRO A 115 -6.70 -10.67 1.52
N VAL A 116 -7.16 -10.73 2.78
CA VAL A 116 -6.50 -10.06 3.91
C VAL A 116 -5.14 -10.71 4.20
N LEU A 117 -5.06 -12.03 4.12
CA LEU A 117 -3.81 -12.75 4.29
C LEU A 117 -2.83 -12.47 3.15
N LEU A 118 -3.32 -12.24 1.92
CA LEU A 118 -2.49 -11.90 0.75
C LEU A 118 -1.95 -10.47 0.77
N THR A 119 -2.66 -9.50 1.37
CA THR A 119 -2.17 -8.12 1.46
C THR A 119 -1.04 -7.94 2.47
N ILE A 120 -1.01 -8.73 3.55
CA ILE A 120 0.06 -8.68 4.56
C ILE A 120 1.46 -8.88 3.95
N PRO A 121 1.75 -9.96 3.19
CA PRO A 121 3.06 -10.15 2.58
C PRO A 121 3.36 -9.09 1.51
N VAL A 122 2.34 -8.59 0.79
CA VAL A 122 2.55 -7.50 -0.19
C VAL A 122 2.99 -6.20 0.50
N PHE A 123 2.36 -5.83 1.61
CA PHE A 123 2.73 -4.64 2.38
C PHE A 123 4.08 -4.79 3.08
N LEU A 124 4.42 -5.98 3.58
CA LEU A 124 5.74 -6.27 4.12
C LEU A 124 6.83 -6.21 3.03
N LEU A 125 6.54 -6.77 1.86
CA LEU A 125 7.44 -6.68 0.70
C LEU A 125 7.64 -5.23 0.28
N LEU A 126 6.59 -4.42 0.22
CA LEU A 126 6.69 -2.98 -0.06
C LEU A 126 7.49 -2.25 1.02
N GLY A 127 7.19 -2.49 2.30
CA GLY A 127 7.92 -1.91 3.44
C GLY A 127 9.41 -2.28 3.47
N TRP A 128 9.79 -3.40 2.86
CA TRP A 128 11.20 -3.81 2.67
C TRP A 128 11.81 -3.26 1.37
N LEU A 129 11.11 -3.39 0.24
CA LEU A 129 11.58 -2.99 -1.08
C LEU A 129 11.81 -1.49 -1.17
N ILE A 130 10.91 -0.69 -0.62
CA ILE A 130 10.95 0.77 -0.75
C ILE A 130 12.19 1.36 -0.07
N PRO A 131 12.53 1.07 1.19
CA PRO A 131 13.80 1.49 1.78
C PRO A 131 15.01 0.96 1.03
N CYS A 132 14.96 -0.28 0.51
CA CYS A 132 16.06 -0.82 -0.28
C CYS A 132 16.26 -0.04 -1.59
N MET A 133 15.20 0.18 -2.37
CA MET A 133 15.24 0.94 -3.62
C MET A 133 15.58 2.41 -3.39
N MET A 134 15.03 3.02 -2.33
CA MET A 134 15.34 4.39 -1.95
C MET A 134 16.79 4.54 -1.50
N TYR A 135 17.36 3.60 -0.75
CA TYR A 135 18.77 3.69 -0.35
C TYR A 135 19.71 3.52 -1.55
N ASP A 136 19.41 2.58 -2.45
CA ASP A 136 20.23 2.35 -3.64
C ASP A 136 20.10 3.51 -4.65
N ASN A 137 18.92 4.15 -4.76
CA ASN A 137 18.75 5.37 -5.56
C ASN A 137 19.25 6.63 -4.85
N ALA A 138 19.15 6.74 -3.53
CA ALA A 138 19.70 7.85 -2.76
C ALA A 138 21.23 7.82 -2.81
N ALA A 139 21.85 6.63 -2.84
CA ALA A 139 23.28 6.49 -3.12
C ALA A 139 23.65 6.95 -4.54
N LYS A 140 22.80 6.71 -5.55
CA LYS A 140 23.02 7.19 -6.93
C LYS A 140 22.77 8.69 -7.09
N CYS A 141 21.66 9.21 -6.56
CA CYS A 141 21.32 10.62 -6.59
C CYS A 141 22.25 11.46 -5.71
N SER A 142 22.71 10.94 -4.57
CA SER A 142 23.76 11.57 -3.74
C SER A 142 25.04 11.79 -4.55
N VAL A 143 25.47 10.81 -5.33
CA VAL A 143 26.69 10.91 -6.15
C VAL A 143 26.49 11.85 -7.33
N VAL A 144 25.34 11.80 -8.01
CA VAL A 144 25.04 12.70 -9.14
C VAL A 144 24.82 14.16 -8.69
N GLU A 145 24.23 14.37 -7.51
CA GLU A 145 23.99 15.72 -6.97
C GLU A 145 25.25 16.29 -6.28
N GLN A 146 26.09 15.46 -5.66
CA GLN A 146 27.43 15.88 -5.20
C GLN A 146 28.35 16.28 -6.36
N LEU A 147 28.20 15.68 -7.54
CA LEU A 147 28.94 16.08 -8.73
C LEU A 147 28.38 17.36 -9.37
N ARG A 148 27.05 17.60 -9.27
CA ARG A 148 26.41 18.80 -9.84
C ARG A 148 26.64 20.06 -9.01
N ASP A 149 26.79 19.97 -7.69
CA ASP A 149 27.12 21.10 -6.81
C ASP A 149 28.61 21.49 -6.83
N THR A 150 29.45 20.75 -7.56
CA THR A 150 30.88 21.08 -7.75
C THR A 150 31.19 21.77 -9.08
N GLN A 151 30.18 22.24 -9.83
CA GLN A 151 30.35 23.09 -11.01
C GLN A 151 29.71 24.45 -10.83
#